data_AF-A0A845BE37-F1
#
_entry.id   AF-A0A845BE37-F1
#
_cell.length_a   1.000
_cell.length_b   1.000
_cell.length_c   1.000
_cell.angle_alpha   90.00
_cell.angle_beta   90.00
_cell.angle_gamma   90.00
#
_symmetry.space_group_name_H-M   'P 1'
#
loop_
_entity.id
_entity.type
_entity.pdbx_description
1 polymer ?
#
loop_
_entity_poly.entity_id
_entity_poly.type
_entity_poly.pdbx_seq_one_letter_code
_entity_poly.pdbx_strand_id
1 'polypeptide(L)' 'MKPLLFLLTAAALACATPALARGKATGEAVQHRAPSPARLAQQERMRGCNATARTQNLHGAPRKEFMRGCLRKH' A
#
# COMPACT_ATOMS: atom_id res chain seq x y z
N MET A 1 5.01 9.26 -13.08
CA MET A 1 5.31 9.67 -14.47
C MET A 1 5.21 8.44 -15.37
N LYS A 2 4.20 8.41 -16.25
CA LYS A 2 3.66 7.28 -17.05
C LYS A 2 2.61 6.44 -16.31
N PRO A 3 1.33 6.80 -16.52
CA PRO A 3 0.39 5.84 -17.07
C PRO A 3 -0.42 6.48 -18.21
N LEU A 4 0.28 6.90 -19.27
CA LEU A 4 -0.34 7.36 -20.52
C LEU A 4 -0.36 6.25 -21.60
N LEU A 5 0.03 5.03 -21.24
CA LEU A 5 0.23 3.91 -22.17
C LEU A 5 -0.75 2.75 -21.90
N PHE A 6 -1.97 3.04 -21.47
CA PHE A 6 -3.01 2.02 -21.20
C PHE A 6 -4.38 2.33 -21.83
N LEU A 7 -4.48 3.32 -22.74
CA LEU A 7 -5.76 3.75 -23.34
C LEU A 7 -5.72 3.76 -24.88
N LEU A 8 -5.41 2.63 -25.52
CA LEU A 8 -5.46 2.51 -26.99
C LEU A 8 -5.95 1.14 -27.50
N THR A 9 -6.95 0.54 -26.85
CA THR A 9 -7.69 -0.60 -27.44
C THR A 9 -9.18 -0.37 -27.35
N ALA A 10 -9.70 0.37 -28.33
CA ALA A 10 -11.13 0.46 -28.64
C ALA A 10 -11.37 -0.20 -30.01
N ALA A 11 -12.13 -1.30 -30.03
CA ALA A 11 -12.89 -1.73 -31.21
C ALA A 11 -13.96 -2.77 -30.81
N ALA A 12 -15.18 -2.24 -30.64
CA ALA A 12 -16.48 -2.87 -30.88
C ALA A 12 -16.61 -4.41 -30.87
N LEU A 13 -17.32 -4.91 -29.85
CA LEU A 13 -18.24 -6.05 -30.02
C LEU A 13 -19.52 -5.76 -29.23
N ALA A 14 -20.51 -5.18 -29.90
CA ALA A 14 -21.84 -4.94 -29.38
C ALA A 14 -22.74 -6.12 -29.77
N CYS A 15 -23.33 -6.82 -28.78
CA CYS A 15 -24.64 -7.44 -28.88
C CYS A 15 -25.15 -7.88 -27.49
N ALA A 16 -26.18 -7.17 -27.01
CA ALA A 16 -27.24 -7.58 -26.09
C ALA A 16 -26.93 -8.61 -24.96
N THR A 17 -26.85 -8.12 -23.71
CA THR A 17 -27.32 -8.86 -22.52
C THR A 17 -28.08 -7.92 -21.59
N PRO A 18 -29.16 -8.39 -20.92
CA PRO A 18 -30.19 -7.55 -20.34
C PRO A 18 -29.79 -6.98 -18.98
N ALA A 19 -30.33 -5.79 -18.69
CA ALA A 19 -30.23 -5.13 -17.41
C ALA A 19 -31.02 -5.89 -16.32
N LEU A 20 -30.32 -6.42 -15.32
CA LEU A 20 -30.85 -6.70 -13.97
C LEU A 20 -29.69 -7.00 -13.01
N ALA A 21 -29.07 -5.94 -12.49
CA ALA A 21 -28.65 -5.83 -11.08
C ALA A 21 -27.83 -4.55 -10.91
N ARG A 22 -28.50 -3.54 -10.33
CA ARG A 22 -27.91 -2.34 -9.75
C ARG A 22 -27.02 -2.76 -8.57
N GLY A 23 -25.80 -3.21 -8.85
CA GLY A 23 -24.73 -3.32 -7.86
C GLY A 23 -24.25 -1.92 -7.50
N LYS A 24 -24.82 -1.37 -6.43
CA LYS A 24 -24.43 -0.09 -5.81
C LYS A 24 -22.98 -0.19 -5.32
N ALA A 25 -22.01 0.07 -6.19
CA ALA A 25 -20.64 0.36 -5.77
C ALA A 25 -20.66 1.77 -5.18
N THR A 26 -21.05 1.86 -3.90
CA THR A 26 -20.70 3.00 -3.07
C THR A 26 -19.22 3.21 -3.23
N GLY A 27 -18.84 4.40 -3.69
CA GLY A 27 -17.51 4.92 -3.46
C GLY A 27 -17.22 4.77 -1.98
N GLU A 28 -16.35 3.83 -1.64
CA GLU A 28 -15.69 3.86 -0.35
C GLU A 28 -14.72 5.04 -0.44
N ALA A 29 -15.18 6.17 0.09
CA ALA A 29 -14.30 7.25 0.45
C ALA A 29 -13.17 6.64 1.28
N VAL A 30 -11.95 6.64 0.76
CA VAL A 30 -10.75 6.40 1.55
C VAL A 30 -10.71 7.54 2.56
N GLN A 31 -11.32 7.31 3.72
CA GLN A 31 -11.26 8.23 4.83
C GLN A 31 -9.81 8.23 5.31
N HIS A 32 -9.06 9.26 4.92
CA HIS A 32 -7.80 9.66 5.54
C HIS A 32 -8.11 10.11 6.97
N ARG A 33 -8.39 9.14 7.84
CA ARG A 33 -8.46 9.37 9.27
C ARG A 33 -7.06 9.73 9.73
N ALA A 34 -6.95 10.83 10.47
CA ALA A 34 -5.70 11.22 11.10
C ALA A 34 -5.09 10.01 11.83
N PRO A 35 -3.78 9.76 11.67
CA PRO A 35 -3.14 8.61 12.30
C PRO A 35 -3.31 8.69 13.81
N SER A 36 -3.73 7.57 14.42
CA SER A 36 -3.82 7.48 15.87
C SER A 36 -2.42 7.63 16.49
N PRO A 37 -2.32 8.08 17.76
CA PRO A 37 -1.03 8.16 18.45
C PRO A 37 -0.26 6.84 18.45
N ALA A 38 -0.96 5.70 18.57
CA ALA A 38 -0.33 4.37 18.47
C ALA A 38 0.29 4.10 17.09
N ARG A 39 -0.36 4.53 16.00
CA ARG A 39 0.17 4.43 14.63
C ARG A 39 1.37 5.34 14.42
N LEU A 40 1.35 6.55 14.99
CA LEU A 40 2.49 7.46 14.96
C LEU A 40 3.69 6.85 15.69
N ALA A 41 3.49 6.31 16.90
CA ALA A 41 4.55 5.65 17.67
C ALA A 41 5.14 4.43 16.94
N GLN A 42 4.31 3.64 16.25
CA GLN A 42 4.78 2.55 15.38
C GLN A 42 5.62 3.09 14.20
N GLN A 43 5.18 4.17 13.58
CA GLN A 43 5.87 4.75 12.43
C GLN A 43 7.24 5.32 12.80
N GLU A 44 7.35 5.98 13.95
CA GLU A 44 8.63 6.47 14.47
C GLU A 44 9.59 5.32 14.82
N ARG A 45 9.10 4.24 15.44
CA ARG A 45 9.90 3.02 15.67
C ARG A 45 10.40 2.41 14.35
N MET A 46 9.54 2.32 13.34
CA MET A 46 9.94 1.86 12.02
C MET A 46 11.03 2.74 11.39
N ARG A 47 10.93 4.06 11.54
CA ARG A 47 11.97 4.98 11.03
C ARG A 47 13.31 4.73 11.72
N GLY A 48 13.31 4.63 13.05
CA GLY A 48 14.49 4.29 13.85
C GLY A 48 15.14 2.98 13.41
N CYS A 49 14.36 1.89 13.35
CA CYS A 49 14.86 0.60 12.88
C CYS A 49 15.43 0.67 11.45
N ASN A 50 14.80 1.42 10.55
CA ASN A 50 15.33 1.58 9.20
C ASN A 50 16.64 2.38 9.15
N ALA A 51 16.78 3.41 9.97
CA ALA A 51 18.04 4.16 10.09
C ALA A 51 19.17 3.24 10.56
N THR A 52 18.94 2.49 11.65
CA THR A 52 19.91 1.54 12.19
C THR A 52 20.26 0.42 11.21
N ALA A 53 19.29 -0.08 10.44
CA ALA A 53 19.55 -1.08 9.40
C ALA A 53 20.44 -0.52 8.27
N ARG A 54 20.25 0.76 7.90
CA ARG A 54 21.07 1.43 6.87
C ARG A 54 22.49 1.70 7.38
N THR A 55 22.65 2.17 8.62
CA THR A 55 23.97 2.37 9.23
C THR A 55 24.77 1.07 9.28
N GLN A 56 24.10 -0.06 9.49
CA GLN A 56 24.71 -1.39 9.47
C GLN A 56 24.83 -2.00 8.06
N ASN A 57 24.46 -1.27 6.99
CA ASN A 57 24.43 -1.76 5.61
C ASN A 57 23.72 -3.12 5.46
N LEU A 58 22.63 -3.31 6.21
CA LEU A 58 21.85 -4.54 6.14
C LEU A 58 20.94 -4.50 4.91
N HIS A 59 21.05 -5.53 4.08
CA HIS A 59 20.22 -5.73 2.90
C HIS A 59 19.67 -7.15 2.84
N GLY A 60 18.74 -7.42 1.92
CA GLY A 60 18.21 -8.76 1.70
C GLY A 60 17.58 -9.42 2.94
N ALA A 61 17.89 -10.70 3.15
CA ALA A 61 17.42 -11.47 4.30
C ALA A 61 17.91 -10.91 5.67
N PRO A 62 19.19 -10.54 5.84
CA PRO A 62 19.67 -9.90 7.08
C PRO A 62 18.87 -8.67 7.52
N ARG A 63 18.49 -7.80 6.58
CA ARG A 63 17.66 -6.62 6.90
C ARG A 63 16.28 -7.01 7.42
N LYS A 64 15.65 -8.01 6.81
CA LYS A 64 14.30 -8.45 7.20
C LYS A 64 14.32 -9.03 8.61
N GLU A 65 15.33 -9.84 8.93
CA GLU A 65 15.50 -10.43 10.25
C GLU A 65 15.74 -9.34 11.31
N PHE A 66 16.67 -8.42 11.02
CA PHE A 66 16.92 -7.27 11.87
C PHE A 66 15.64 -6.44 12.09
N MET A 67 14.85 -6.18 11.05
CA MET A 67 13.63 -5.38 11.17
C MET A 67 12.59 -6.07 12.06
N ARG A 68 12.41 -7.39 11.93
CA ARG A 68 11.52 -8.18 12.80
C ARG A 68 12.00 -8.14 14.25
N GLY A 69 13.30 -8.31 14.48
CA GLY A 69 13.89 -8.22 15.81
C GLY A 69 13.73 -6.83 16.43
N CYS A 70 14.05 -5.78 15.66
CA CYS A 70 13.99 -4.39 16.11
C CYS A 70 12.58 -3.96 16.49
N LEU A 71 11.58 -4.30 15.65
CA LEU A 71 10.18 -3.94 15.89
C LEU A 71 9.51 -4.75 17.00
N ARG A 72 10.09 -5.87 17.44
CA ARG A 72 9.58 -6.71 18.54
C ARG A 72 10.14 -6.33 19.92
N LYS A 73 11.25 -5.59 19.97
CA LYS A 73 11.93 -5.23 21.24
C LYS A 73 11.26 -4.05 21.98
N HIS A 74 10.21 -3.46 21.42
CA HIS A 74 9.43 -2.35 21.95
C HIS A 74 7.93 -2.65 21.84
#